data_AF-A0AAN7ELW8-F1
#
_entry.id   AF-A0AAN7ELW8-F1
#
_cell.length_a   1.000
_cell.length_b   1.000
_cell.length_c   1.000
_cell.angle_alpha   90.00
_cell.angle_beta   90.00
_cell.angle_gamma   90.00
#
_symmetry.space_group_name_H-M   'P 1'
#
loop_
_entity.id
_entity.type
_entity.pdbx_description
1 polymer ?
#
loop_
_entity_poly.entity_id
_entity_poly.type
_entity_poly.pdbx_seq_one_letter_code
_entity_poly.pdbx_strand_id
1 'polypeptide(L)'
;MGGEAKDQQSPLLRRCSSPEEPLERTDESGSLSGGLRGSSILTFLYVVYTSIKTAVFSNKLNSLIVFGPAAILVQKLTDKSAWVFFLSLVGITPLAERLGYATEQLAFYTGPTVGGLLNATFGNATELIISILAMKSGMIRVVQLSLLGSILSNLLLELGCAFFYGGFVLHKEQLFNKTTAVVNSRLLFVAVIGLLFPAVLHYTHTEVYFGKSELALSRFSSCIMLVTYAAYLFFQLKNQRNLNVPLNEIPFSVVLGWIMGQPMDLNFQLFRLHSSLNVAGRNSLF
;
A
#
# COMPACT_ATOMS: atom_id res chain seq x y z
N MET A 1 -57.53 12.98 35.35
CA MET A 1 -57.62 11.73 34.57
C MET A 1 -56.58 11.86 33.46
N GLY A 2 -55.34 11.38 33.55
CA GLY A 2 -54.83 10.18 34.22
C GLY A 2 -54.64 9.09 33.14
N GLY A 3 -53.41 8.86 32.69
CA GLY A 3 -53.02 7.82 31.71
C GLY A 3 -51.71 8.19 31.00
N GLU A 4 -50.57 8.10 31.67
CA GLU A 4 -49.61 6.96 31.67
C GLU A 4 -48.98 6.65 30.31
N ALA A 5 -47.73 7.11 30.18
CA ALA A 5 -46.76 6.72 29.15
C ALA A 5 -46.23 5.31 29.46
N LYS A 6 -46.19 4.43 28.45
CA LYS A 6 -45.51 3.13 28.53
C LYS A 6 -44.20 3.20 27.76
N ASP A 7 -43.11 3.18 28.52
CA ASP A 7 -41.76 2.86 28.05
C ASP A 7 -41.70 1.40 27.56
N GLN A 8 -41.29 1.22 26.31
CA GLN A 8 -41.04 -0.08 25.70
C GLN A 8 -39.54 -0.38 25.80
N GLN A 9 -39.10 -0.92 26.94
CA GLN A 9 -37.71 -1.30 27.18
C GLN A 9 -37.42 -2.73 26.69
N SER A 10 -36.47 -2.83 25.78
CA SER A 10 -35.99 -4.05 25.10
C SER A 10 -35.23 -5.04 26.03
N PRO A 11 -35.29 -6.36 25.77
CA PRO A 11 -34.99 -7.42 26.75
C PRO A 11 -33.50 -7.82 26.90
N LEU A 12 -32.55 -6.88 26.81
CA LEU A 12 -31.10 -7.16 26.86
C LEU A 12 -30.36 -6.68 28.12
N LEU A 13 -31.04 -6.60 29.27
CA LEU A 13 -30.42 -6.29 30.57
C LEU A 13 -30.85 -7.27 31.68
N ARG A 14 -30.82 -8.58 31.38
CA ARG A 14 -31.12 -9.64 32.37
C ARG A 14 -30.01 -10.69 32.52
N ARG A 15 -28.77 -10.36 32.17
CA ARG A 15 -27.64 -11.29 32.30
C ARG A 15 -26.36 -10.57 32.71
N CYS A 16 -26.27 -10.18 33.98
CA CYS A 16 -25.02 -10.03 34.74
C CYS A 16 -25.38 -9.58 36.17
N SER A 17 -25.79 -10.53 37.01
CA SER A 17 -25.88 -10.33 38.45
C SER A 17 -25.79 -11.69 39.15
N SER A 18 -24.60 -11.98 39.67
CA SER A 18 -24.31 -12.97 40.72
C SER A 18 -22.85 -12.78 41.22
N PRO A 19 -22.52 -13.16 42.46
CA PRO A 19 -22.08 -12.21 43.49
C PRO A 19 -20.57 -12.21 43.78
N GLU A 20 -20.12 -11.15 44.43
CA GLU A 20 -18.78 -10.98 45.02
C GLU A 20 -18.52 -11.99 46.15
N GLU A 21 -17.36 -12.64 46.14
CA GLU A 21 -16.74 -13.27 47.32
C GLU A 21 -15.43 -12.53 47.68
N PRO A 22 -15.19 -12.20 48.96
CA PRO A 22 -13.95 -11.58 49.41
C PRO A 22 -12.97 -12.62 49.97
N LEU A 23 -11.70 -12.61 49.58
CA LEU A 23 -10.68 -13.36 50.32
C LEU A 23 -9.29 -12.71 50.33
N GLU A 24 -8.92 -12.32 51.54
CA GLU A 24 -7.61 -12.23 52.20
C GLU A 24 -6.40 -11.60 51.49
N ARG A 25 -5.99 -10.47 52.08
CA ARG A 25 -4.66 -9.88 51.98
C ARG A 25 -3.74 -10.61 52.97
N THR A 26 -2.80 -11.41 52.47
CA THR A 26 -1.67 -11.93 53.26
C THR A 26 -0.42 -11.14 52.88
N ASP A 27 0.03 -10.31 53.82
CA ASP A 27 1.34 -9.66 53.78
C ASP A 27 2.40 -10.72 54.10
N GLU A 28 3.17 -11.17 53.11
CA GLU A 28 4.43 -11.87 53.34
C GLU A 28 5.59 -11.10 52.73
N SER A 29 6.26 -10.34 53.61
CA SER A 29 7.55 -9.73 53.39
C SER A 29 8.63 -10.82 53.49
N GLY A 30 8.94 -11.47 52.37
CA GLY A 30 9.97 -12.51 52.28
C GLY A 30 11.05 -12.14 51.27
N SER A 31 12.21 -11.73 51.77
CA SER A 31 13.45 -11.46 51.03
C SER A 31 13.82 -12.56 50.01
N LEU A 32 13.86 -12.22 48.73
CA LEU A 32 14.70 -12.91 47.74
C LEU A 32 15.29 -11.91 46.73
N SER A 33 16.22 -11.09 47.22
CA SER A 33 17.11 -10.27 46.40
C SER A 33 18.15 -11.17 45.73
N GLY A 34 18.15 -11.26 44.39
CA GLY A 34 19.29 -11.83 43.65
C GLY A 34 19.07 -12.41 42.24
N GLY A 35 17.84 -12.61 41.74
CA GLY A 35 17.61 -13.34 40.47
C GLY A 35 16.98 -12.56 39.30
N LEU A 36 16.51 -11.33 39.52
CA LEU A 36 15.50 -10.71 38.64
C LEU A 36 16.01 -10.05 37.35
N ARG A 37 17.32 -9.94 37.13
CA ARG A 37 17.88 -9.16 36.00
C ARG A 37 18.21 -10.00 34.76
N GLY A 38 18.42 -11.31 34.92
CA GLY A 38 18.64 -12.23 33.79
C GLY A 38 17.34 -12.72 33.13
N SER A 39 16.26 -12.84 33.91
CA SER A 39 14.95 -13.34 33.44
C SER A 39 14.25 -12.35 32.49
N SER A 40 14.27 -11.04 32.78
CA SER A 40 13.65 -10.04 31.90
C SER A 40 14.34 -9.89 30.54
N ILE A 41 15.67 -10.04 30.47
CA ILE A 41 16.41 -9.96 29.20
C ILE A 41 16.17 -11.20 28.36
N LEU A 42 16.19 -12.40 28.95
CA LEU A 42 15.89 -13.63 28.22
C LEU A 42 14.42 -13.68 27.77
N THR A 43 13.50 -13.18 28.59
CA THR A 43 12.08 -13.06 28.22
C THR A 43 11.89 -12.04 27.10
N PHE A 44 12.57 -10.88 27.18
CA PHE A 44 12.56 -9.88 26.11
C PHE A 44 13.16 -10.43 24.81
N LEU A 45 14.32 -11.09 24.87
CA LEU A 45 14.95 -11.73 23.71
C LEU A 45 14.08 -12.85 23.14
N TYR A 46 13.39 -13.61 23.99
CA TYR A 46 12.45 -14.65 23.58
C TYR A 46 11.20 -14.06 22.91
N VAL A 47 10.66 -12.96 23.43
CA VAL A 47 9.55 -12.21 22.82
C VAL A 47 9.99 -11.61 21.49
N VAL A 48 11.16 -10.97 21.41
CA VAL A 48 11.74 -10.42 20.18
C VAL A 48 12.00 -11.53 19.17
N TYR A 49 12.59 -12.65 19.57
CA TYR A 49 12.83 -13.81 18.71
C TYR A 49 11.53 -14.41 18.19
N THR A 50 10.53 -14.59 19.06
CA THR A 50 9.21 -15.11 18.67
C THR A 50 8.48 -14.14 17.76
N SER A 51 8.64 -12.84 17.97
CA SER A 51 8.06 -11.79 17.14
C SER A 51 8.72 -11.74 15.77
N ILE A 52 10.05 -11.85 15.70
CA ILE A 52 10.80 -11.95 14.45
C ILE A 52 10.47 -13.27 13.72
N LYS A 53 10.38 -14.39 14.44
CA LYS A 53 10.02 -15.69 13.86
C LYS A 53 8.60 -15.67 13.31
N THR A 54 7.66 -15.01 13.98
CA THR A 54 6.28 -14.86 13.52
C THR A 54 6.21 -13.88 12.35
N ALA A 55 6.87 -12.73 12.45
CA ALA A 55 6.93 -11.73 11.38
C ALA A 55 7.58 -12.28 10.11
N VAL A 56 8.60 -13.13 10.24
CA VAL A 56 9.23 -13.77 9.08
C VAL A 56 8.41 -15.01 8.69
N PHE A 57 8.38 -16.08 9.47
CA PHE A 57 7.92 -17.41 9.04
C PHE A 57 6.42 -17.73 9.17
N SER A 58 5.55 -16.81 9.58
CA SER A 58 4.13 -17.15 9.85
C SER A 58 3.28 -17.42 8.59
N ASN A 59 3.60 -16.80 7.44
CA ASN A 59 2.74 -16.83 6.25
C ASN A 59 3.26 -17.82 5.19
N LYS A 60 2.36 -18.47 4.44
CA LYS A 60 2.72 -19.45 3.38
C LYS A 60 3.57 -18.82 2.28
N LEU A 61 3.41 -17.51 2.04
CA LEU A 61 4.23 -16.74 1.11
C LEU A 61 5.69 -16.63 1.55
N ASN A 62 5.99 -16.78 2.85
CA ASN A 62 7.36 -16.63 3.34
C ASN A 62 8.31 -17.73 2.86
N SER A 63 7.78 -18.86 2.38
CA SER A 63 8.56 -19.88 1.68
C SER A 63 9.27 -19.31 0.44
N LEU A 64 8.76 -18.23 -0.17
CA LEU A 64 9.36 -17.59 -1.34
C LEU A 64 10.60 -16.74 -1.00
N ILE A 65 10.89 -16.45 0.28
CA ILE A 65 12.07 -15.66 0.67
C ILE A 65 13.37 -16.33 0.18
N VAL A 66 13.39 -17.66 0.07
CA VAL A 66 14.54 -18.42 -0.44
C VAL A 66 14.95 -18.01 -1.86
N PHE A 67 14.01 -17.48 -2.66
CA PHE A 67 14.30 -17.06 -4.03
C PHE A 67 15.18 -15.80 -4.09
N GLY A 68 15.21 -14.96 -3.06
CA GLY A 68 16.10 -13.80 -3.00
C GLY A 68 17.59 -14.20 -2.99
N PRO A 69 18.06 -14.97 -1.99
CA PRO A 69 19.41 -15.52 -1.99
C PRO A 69 19.71 -16.39 -3.22
N ALA A 70 18.72 -17.14 -3.71
CA ALA A 70 18.88 -17.93 -4.92
C ALA A 70 19.15 -17.05 -6.16
N ALA A 71 18.50 -15.89 -6.29
CA ALA A 71 18.77 -14.94 -7.37
C ALA A 71 20.22 -14.45 -7.35
N ILE A 72 20.76 -14.15 -6.16
CA ILE A 72 22.17 -13.75 -5.97
C ILE A 72 23.12 -14.89 -6.36
N LEU A 73 22.79 -16.13 -5.97
CA LEU A 73 23.59 -17.31 -6.32
C LEU A 73 23.61 -17.55 -7.84
N VAL A 74 22.44 -17.48 -8.50
CA VAL A 74 22.33 -17.65 -9.95
C VAL A 74 23.08 -16.54 -10.69
N GLN A 75 23.04 -15.30 -10.18
CA GLN A 75 23.81 -14.20 -10.74
C GLN A 75 25.31 -14.46 -10.69
N LYS A 76 25.83 -15.04 -9.59
CA LYS A 76 27.26 -15.35 -9.47
C LYS A 76 27.71 -16.56 -10.29
N LEU A 77 26.82 -17.51 -10.58
CA LEU A 77 27.20 -18.79 -11.19
C LEU A 77 26.91 -18.87 -12.70
N THR A 78 25.82 -18.25 -13.17
CA THR A 78 25.27 -18.59 -14.49
C THR A 78 25.16 -17.39 -15.45
N ASP A 79 25.33 -16.14 -14.97
CA ASP A 79 25.15 -14.88 -15.73
C ASP A 79 23.84 -14.77 -16.56
N LYS A 80 22.87 -15.66 -16.34
CA LYS A 80 21.57 -15.67 -17.04
C LYS A 80 20.64 -14.62 -16.46
N SER A 81 20.64 -13.42 -17.04
CA SER A 81 19.88 -12.27 -16.55
C SER A 81 18.37 -12.51 -16.41
N ALA A 82 17.76 -13.32 -17.29
CA ALA A 82 16.33 -13.64 -17.22
C ALA A 82 15.94 -14.41 -15.94
N TRP A 83 16.76 -15.39 -15.53
CA TRP A 83 16.52 -16.16 -14.31
C TRP A 83 16.76 -15.32 -13.06
N VAL A 84 17.79 -14.48 -13.06
CA VAL A 84 18.05 -13.53 -11.97
C VAL A 84 16.85 -12.58 -11.80
N PHE A 85 16.30 -12.06 -12.90
CA PHE A 85 15.12 -11.19 -12.87
C PHE A 85 13.90 -11.91 -12.28
N PHE A 86 13.57 -13.10 -12.78
CA PHE A 86 12.41 -13.86 -12.30
C PHE A 86 12.54 -14.26 -10.82
N LEU A 87 13.70 -14.77 -10.41
CA LEU A 87 13.95 -15.15 -9.02
C LEU A 87 13.92 -13.93 -8.09
N SER A 88 14.41 -12.78 -8.56
CA SER A 88 14.34 -11.52 -7.81
C SER A 88 12.89 -11.05 -7.65
N LEU A 89 12.06 -11.11 -8.70
CA LEU A 89 10.64 -10.76 -8.62
C LEU A 89 9.91 -11.61 -7.58
N VAL A 90 10.06 -12.94 -7.66
CA VAL A 90 9.44 -13.87 -6.72
C VAL A 90 9.98 -13.68 -5.30
N GLY A 91 11.28 -13.38 -5.17
CA GLY A 91 11.92 -13.11 -3.88
C GLY A 91 11.43 -11.82 -3.23
N ILE A 92 11.14 -10.77 -4.01
CA ILE A 92 10.64 -9.49 -3.49
C ILE A 92 9.18 -9.59 -3.00
N THR A 93 8.34 -10.44 -3.62
CA THR A 93 6.93 -10.59 -3.25
C THR A 93 6.67 -10.81 -1.75
N PRO A 94 7.29 -11.79 -1.06
CA PRO A 94 7.09 -11.95 0.38
C PRO A 94 7.69 -10.80 1.19
N LEU A 95 8.80 -10.18 0.74
CA LEU A 95 9.37 -9.03 1.45
C LEU A 95 8.42 -7.83 1.42
N ALA A 96 7.74 -7.61 0.30
CA ALA A 96 6.73 -6.57 0.14
C ALA A 96 5.54 -6.79 1.07
N GLU A 97 5.01 -8.03 1.13
CA GLU A 97 3.93 -8.39 2.05
C GLU A 97 4.32 -8.19 3.52
N ARG A 98 5.56 -8.56 3.89
CA ARG A 98 6.07 -8.35 5.26
C ARG A 98 6.25 -6.90 5.63
N LEU A 99 6.70 -6.06 4.69
CA LEU A 99 6.80 -4.63 4.92
C LEU A 99 5.41 -4.01 5.14
N GLY A 100 4.41 -4.42 4.35
CA GLY A 100 3.02 -4.01 4.53
C GLY A 100 2.46 -4.43 5.89
N TYR A 101 2.60 -5.70 6.25
CA TYR A 101 2.17 -6.22 7.56
C TYR A 101 2.84 -5.47 8.72
N ALA A 102 4.15 -5.26 8.67
CA ALA A 102 4.88 -4.53 9.70
C ALA A 102 4.39 -3.07 9.82
N THR A 103 4.09 -2.44 8.69
CA THR A 103 3.53 -1.07 8.64
C THR A 103 2.16 -1.02 9.29
N GLU A 104 1.30 -1.99 9.03
CA GLU A 104 -0.04 -2.07 9.61
C GLU A 104 0.02 -2.26 11.13
N GLN A 105 0.89 -3.17 11.61
CA GLN A 105 1.11 -3.37 13.04
C GLN A 105 1.64 -2.09 13.69
N LEU A 106 2.62 -1.43 13.07
CA LEU A 106 3.17 -0.18 13.60
C LEU A 106 2.13 0.95 13.61
N ALA A 107 1.28 1.03 12.57
CA ALA A 107 0.20 2.00 12.49
C ALA A 107 -0.84 1.80 13.59
N PHE A 108 -1.13 0.55 13.96
CA PHE A 108 -2.04 0.23 15.07
C PHE A 108 -1.56 0.76 16.42
N TYR A 109 -0.24 0.69 16.69
CA TYR A 109 0.33 1.14 17.96
C TYR A 109 0.70 2.63 18.04
N THR A 110 0.77 3.34 16.90
CA THR A 110 1.21 4.76 16.85
C THR A 110 0.05 5.77 16.85
N GLY A 111 -1.20 5.27 16.84
CA GLY A 111 -2.41 6.09 16.88
C GLY A 111 -2.89 6.54 15.50
N PRO A 112 -4.15 7.01 15.36
CA PRO A 112 -4.79 7.20 14.05
C PRO A 112 -4.05 8.15 13.11
N THR A 113 -3.46 9.21 13.65
CA THR A 113 -2.77 10.23 12.86
C THR A 113 -1.43 9.71 12.31
N VAL A 114 -0.56 9.24 13.20
CA VAL A 114 0.77 8.74 12.79
C VAL A 114 0.63 7.44 12.00
N GLY A 115 -0.30 6.56 12.39
CA GLY A 115 -0.59 5.33 11.67
C GLY A 115 -1.14 5.56 10.26
N GLY A 116 -2.01 6.55 10.07
CA GLY A 116 -2.46 6.94 8.73
C GLY A 116 -1.32 7.42 7.83
N LEU A 117 -0.38 8.19 8.38
CA LEU A 117 0.81 8.66 7.66
C LEU A 117 1.81 7.53 7.35
N LEU A 118 2.00 6.60 8.29
CA LEU A 118 2.84 5.41 8.10
C LEU A 118 2.28 4.51 7.01
N ASN A 119 0.97 4.24 7.01
CA ASN A 119 0.34 3.43 5.98
C ASN A 119 0.42 4.09 4.60
N ALA A 120 0.23 5.42 4.54
CA ALA A 120 0.36 6.18 3.31
C ALA A 120 1.78 6.12 2.69
N THR A 121 2.82 6.03 3.53
CA THR A 121 4.22 6.09 3.10
C THR A 121 4.84 4.70 2.96
N PHE A 122 4.82 3.90 4.03
CA PHE A 122 5.43 2.58 4.06
C PHE A 122 4.56 1.48 3.46
N GLY A 123 3.23 1.64 3.39
CA GLY A 123 2.36 0.69 2.68
C GLY A 123 2.65 0.61 1.19
N ASN A 124 3.25 1.67 0.66
CA ASN A 124 3.60 1.91 -0.74
C ASN A 124 5.13 1.95 -0.95
N ALA A 125 5.91 1.59 0.07
CA ALA A 125 7.36 1.77 0.03
C ALA A 125 8.05 0.84 -0.98
N THR A 126 7.54 -0.37 -1.20
CA THR A 126 8.16 -1.32 -2.14
C THR A 126 8.16 -0.78 -3.56
N GLU A 127 7.02 -0.30 -4.03
CA GLU A 127 6.85 0.28 -5.36
C GLU A 127 7.70 1.55 -5.52
N LEU A 128 7.70 2.42 -4.50
CA LEU A 128 8.53 3.62 -4.49
C LEU A 128 10.03 3.30 -4.55
N ILE A 129 10.52 2.33 -3.76
CA ILE A 129 11.93 1.92 -3.75
C ILE A 129 12.34 1.39 -5.13
N ILE A 130 11.54 0.49 -5.73
CA ILE A 130 11.81 -0.06 -7.06
C ILE A 130 11.82 1.05 -8.12
N SER A 131 10.86 1.98 -8.04
CA SER A 131 10.75 3.13 -8.95
C SER A 131 11.97 4.04 -8.86
N ILE A 132 12.46 4.33 -7.64
CA ILE A 132 13.66 5.15 -7.41
C ILE A 132 14.91 4.46 -7.97
N LEU A 133 15.07 3.16 -7.73
CA LEU A 133 16.22 2.41 -8.24
C LEU A 133 16.20 2.36 -9.78
N ALA A 134 15.03 2.10 -10.38
CA ALA A 134 14.87 2.07 -11.83
C ALA A 134 15.11 3.44 -12.47
N MET A 135 14.65 4.52 -11.85
CA MET A 135 14.96 5.89 -12.26
C MET A 135 16.47 6.18 -12.24
N LYS A 136 17.17 5.81 -11.15
CA LYS A 136 18.61 6.00 -11.04
C LYS A 136 19.38 5.27 -12.14
N SER A 137 18.82 4.19 -12.67
CA SER A 137 19.35 3.45 -13.81
C SER A 137 18.84 3.96 -15.18
N GLY A 138 18.11 5.07 -15.24
CA GLY A 138 17.59 5.65 -16.47
C GLY A 138 16.39 4.91 -17.08
N MET A 139 15.78 3.97 -16.36
CA MET A 139 14.67 3.13 -16.85
C MET A 139 13.30 3.82 -16.68
N ILE A 140 13.17 5.07 -17.14
CA ILE A 140 11.95 5.89 -16.95
C ILE A 140 10.70 5.20 -17.50
N ARG A 141 10.81 4.55 -18.67
CA ARG A 141 9.68 3.82 -19.27
C ARG A 141 9.20 2.64 -18.42
N VAL A 142 10.10 1.97 -17.71
CA VAL A 142 9.73 0.88 -16.80
C VAL A 142 8.96 1.44 -15.60
N VAL A 143 9.41 2.56 -15.04
CA VAL A 143 8.74 3.24 -13.92
C VAL A 143 7.35 3.73 -14.31
N GLN A 144 7.21 4.33 -15.49
CA GLN A 144 5.92 4.74 -16.03
C GLN A 144 4.96 3.54 -16.14
N LEU A 145 5.39 2.48 -16.81
CA LEU A 145 4.55 1.29 -16.99
C LEU A 145 4.23 0.60 -15.66
N SER A 146 5.14 0.61 -14.67
CA SER A 146 4.87 0.04 -13.36
C SER A 146 3.87 0.85 -12.55
N LEU A 147 3.95 2.19 -12.57
CA LEU A 147 2.99 3.07 -11.90
C LEU A 147 1.58 2.94 -12.50
N LEU A 148 1.46 2.92 -13.83
CA LEU A 148 0.17 2.65 -14.47
C LEU A 148 -0.34 1.24 -14.18
N GLY A 149 0.56 0.26 -14.16
CA GLY A 149 0.27 -1.12 -13.76
C GLY A 149 -0.29 -1.21 -12.34
N SER A 150 0.29 -0.49 -11.37
CA SER A 150 -0.18 -0.42 -9.98
C SER A 150 -1.59 0.14 -9.85
N ILE A 151 -1.91 1.20 -10.60
CA ILE A 151 -3.29 1.73 -10.65
C ILE A 151 -4.26 0.68 -11.18
N LEU A 152 -3.91 0.04 -12.31
CA LEU A 152 -4.77 -0.96 -12.93
C LEU A 152 -4.93 -2.21 -12.05
N SER A 153 -3.86 -2.66 -11.38
CA SER A 153 -3.94 -3.78 -10.46
C SER A 153 -4.87 -3.47 -9.30
N ASN A 154 -4.73 -2.31 -8.65
CA ASN A 154 -5.53 -1.98 -7.48
C ASN A 154 -7.02 -1.78 -7.83
N LEU A 155 -7.30 -1.22 -9.02
CA LEU A 155 -8.66 -0.93 -9.46
C LEU A 155 -9.39 -2.11 -10.07
N LEU A 156 -8.71 -2.94 -10.87
CA LEU A 156 -9.36 -4.04 -11.59
C LEU A 156 -9.00 -5.39 -10.99
N LEU A 157 -7.72 -5.65 -10.77
CA LEU A 157 -7.26 -6.98 -10.37
C LEU A 157 -7.58 -7.27 -8.90
N GLU A 158 -7.10 -6.43 -7.98
CA GLU A 158 -7.32 -6.59 -6.54
C GLU A 158 -8.79 -6.47 -6.18
N LEU A 159 -9.45 -5.41 -6.67
CA LEU A 159 -10.88 -5.21 -6.47
C LEU A 159 -11.71 -6.35 -7.09
N GLY A 160 -11.37 -6.78 -8.31
CA GLY A 160 -12.05 -7.88 -9.00
C GLY A 160 -11.87 -9.21 -8.29
N CYS A 161 -10.67 -9.53 -7.81
CA CYS A 161 -10.41 -10.71 -6.98
C CYS A 161 -11.16 -10.65 -5.65
N ALA A 162 -11.22 -9.48 -5.00
CA ALA A 162 -11.95 -9.28 -3.76
C ALA A 162 -13.46 -9.49 -3.93
N PHE A 163 -14.05 -8.99 -5.02
CA PHE A 163 -15.45 -9.23 -5.36
C PHE A 163 -15.71 -10.68 -5.76
N PHE A 164 -14.82 -11.27 -6.56
CA PHE A 164 -14.95 -12.66 -7.01
C PHE A 164 -14.90 -13.62 -5.81
N TYR A 165 -13.86 -13.51 -4.99
CA TYR A 165 -13.70 -14.37 -3.81
C TYR A 165 -14.76 -14.06 -2.74
N GLY A 166 -15.05 -12.77 -2.51
CA GLY A 166 -16.09 -12.35 -1.59
C GLY A 166 -17.48 -12.85 -1.97
N GLY A 167 -17.87 -12.71 -3.23
CA GLY A 167 -19.14 -13.22 -3.75
C GLY A 167 -19.20 -14.76 -3.73
N PHE A 168 -18.10 -15.43 -4.10
CA PHE A 168 -18.01 -16.89 -4.11
C PHE A 168 -18.06 -17.50 -2.70
N VAL A 169 -17.41 -16.88 -1.71
CA VAL A 169 -17.36 -17.42 -0.33
C VAL A 169 -18.61 -17.04 0.47
N LEU A 170 -19.04 -15.78 0.42
CA LEU A 170 -20.12 -15.28 1.27
C LEU A 170 -21.52 -15.58 0.70
N HIS A 171 -21.64 -15.96 -0.58
CA HIS A 171 -22.91 -16.25 -1.27
C HIS A 171 -24.00 -15.18 -1.05
N LYS A 172 -23.58 -13.93 -0.77
CA LYS A 172 -24.43 -12.78 -0.41
C LYS A 172 -23.79 -11.47 -0.86
N GLU A 173 -24.62 -10.44 -1.01
CA GLU A 173 -24.17 -9.09 -1.35
C GLU A 173 -23.20 -8.54 -0.28
N GLN A 174 -22.07 -7.99 -0.72
CA GLN A 174 -21.11 -7.32 0.15
C GLN A 174 -21.59 -5.89 0.44
N LEU A 175 -21.71 -5.53 1.72
CA LEU A 175 -22.16 -4.19 2.13
C LEU A 175 -20.96 -3.23 2.22
N PHE A 176 -21.08 -2.08 1.55
CA PHE A 176 -20.07 -1.03 1.58
C PHE A 176 -20.66 0.30 2.10
N ASN A 177 -19.81 1.09 2.75
CA ASN A 177 -20.19 2.44 3.15
C ASN A 177 -20.28 3.35 1.91
N LYS A 178 -21.50 3.74 1.54
CA LYS A 178 -21.79 4.58 0.37
C LYS A 178 -21.02 5.90 0.40
N THR A 179 -20.94 6.55 1.56
CA THR A 179 -20.27 7.86 1.70
C THR A 179 -18.78 7.75 1.43
N THR A 180 -18.12 6.73 1.99
CA THR A 180 -16.71 6.45 1.74
C THR A 180 -16.45 6.13 0.28
N ALA A 181 -17.23 5.21 -0.28
CA ALA A 181 -17.02 4.75 -1.65
C ALA A 181 -17.14 5.91 -2.65
N VAL A 182 -18.09 6.81 -2.43
CA VAL A 182 -18.26 8.02 -3.25
C VAL A 182 -17.07 8.98 -3.11
N VAL A 183 -16.58 9.23 -1.89
CA VAL A 183 -15.39 10.10 -1.69
C VAL A 183 -14.17 9.50 -2.38
N ASN A 184 -13.93 8.20 -2.22
CA ASN A 184 -12.78 7.51 -2.83
C ASN A 184 -12.86 7.49 -4.35
N SER A 185 -14.04 7.22 -4.91
CA SER A 185 -14.27 7.23 -6.35
C SER A 185 -14.02 8.62 -6.95
N ARG A 186 -14.45 9.69 -6.27
CA ARG A 186 -14.19 11.08 -6.71
C ARG A 186 -12.70 11.43 -6.66
N LEU A 187 -12.00 11.05 -5.60
CA LEU A 187 -10.55 11.28 -5.48
C LEU A 187 -9.78 10.53 -6.57
N LEU A 188 -10.16 9.28 -6.83
CA LEU A 188 -9.59 8.49 -7.92
C LEU A 188 -9.85 9.13 -9.28
N PHE A 189 -11.07 9.62 -9.52
CA PHE A 189 -11.41 10.28 -10.78
C PHE A 189 -10.58 11.56 -11.02
N VAL A 190 -10.41 12.39 -9.99
CA VAL A 190 -9.53 13.58 -10.05
C VAL A 190 -8.09 13.17 -10.32
N ALA A 191 -7.60 12.11 -9.67
CA ALA A 191 -6.25 11.58 -9.92
C ALA A 191 -6.10 11.13 -11.37
N VAL A 192 -7.01 10.29 -11.89
CA VAL A 192 -6.96 9.78 -13.27
C VAL A 192 -6.99 10.93 -14.29
N ILE A 193 -7.82 11.95 -14.11
CA ILE A 193 -7.83 13.13 -14.98
C ILE A 193 -6.48 13.87 -14.94
N GLY A 194 -5.90 14.05 -13.75
CA GLY A 194 -4.59 14.67 -13.58
C GLY A 194 -3.47 13.93 -14.32
N LEU A 195 -3.55 12.60 -14.39
CA LEU A 195 -2.64 11.75 -15.17
C LEU A 195 -2.93 11.81 -16.68
N LEU A 196 -4.20 11.90 -17.06
CA LEU A 196 -4.64 11.88 -18.45
C LEU A 196 -4.20 13.14 -19.20
N PHE A 197 -4.17 14.29 -18.52
CA PHE A 197 -3.94 15.58 -19.17
C PHE A 197 -2.57 15.69 -19.87
N PRO A 198 -1.43 15.34 -19.24
CA PRO A 198 -0.14 15.26 -19.94
C PRO A 198 -0.10 14.19 -21.04
N ALA A 199 -0.75 13.04 -20.82
CA ALA A 199 -0.76 11.95 -21.79
C ALA A 199 -1.51 12.31 -23.09
N VAL A 200 -2.64 13.03 -22.97
CA VAL A 200 -3.41 13.52 -24.12
C VAL A 200 -2.60 14.55 -24.90
N LEU A 201 -1.94 15.49 -24.24
CA LEU A 201 -1.14 16.52 -24.91
C LEU A 201 -0.03 15.92 -25.79
N HIS A 202 0.65 14.88 -25.29
CA HIS A 202 1.64 14.16 -26.08
C HIS A 202 1.00 13.41 -27.26
N TYR A 203 -0.18 12.81 -27.07
CA TYR A 203 -0.85 12.06 -28.14
C TYR A 203 -1.38 12.97 -29.26
N THR A 204 -1.91 14.14 -28.92
CA THR A 204 -2.46 15.08 -29.91
C THR A 204 -1.37 15.87 -30.64
N HIS A 205 -0.11 15.79 -30.18
CA HIS A 205 1.01 16.59 -30.70
C HIS A 205 0.71 18.10 -30.71
N THR A 206 -0.18 18.58 -29.84
CA THR A 206 -0.56 20.00 -29.73
C THR A 206 0.39 20.81 -28.84
N GLU A 207 1.61 20.32 -28.67
CA GLU A 207 2.62 20.94 -27.82
C GLU A 207 3.28 22.13 -28.51
N VAL A 208 3.46 23.23 -27.76
CA VAL A 208 4.12 24.45 -28.25
C VAL A 208 5.62 24.25 -28.41
N TYR A 209 6.24 23.51 -27.48
CA TYR A 209 7.65 23.11 -27.53
C TYR A 209 7.76 21.60 -27.32
N PHE A 210 8.21 20.88 -28.36
CA PHE A 210 8.31 19.42 -28.38
C PHE A 210 9.04 18.87 -27.14
N GLY A 211 8.36 18.02 -26.36
CA GLY A 211 8.83 17.40 -25.11
C GLY A 211 8.97 18.33 -23.90
N LYS A 212 9.21 19.64 -24.09
CA LYS A 212 9.35 20.60 -22.97
C LYS A 212 8.01 21.00 -22.37
N SER A 213 6.98 21.20 -23.21
CA SER A 213 5.64 21.56 -22.76
C SER A 213 4.98 20.42 -21.98
N GLU A 214 5.16 19.17 -22.43
CA GLU A 214 4.66 17.98 -21.76
C GLU A 214 5.29 17.77 -20.38
N LEU A 215 6.62 17.93 -20.27
CA LEU A 215 7.32 17.79 -19.00
C LEU A 215 6.93 18.89 -18.01
N ALA A 216 6.81 20.13 -18.47
CA ALA A 216 6.35 21.24 -17.63
C ALA A 216 4.93 20.99 -17.11
N LEU A 217 4.04 20.50 -17.98
CA LEU A 217 2.67 20.19 -17.62
C LEU A 217 2.57 18.99 -16.66
N SER A 218 3.39 17.96 -16.86
CA SER A 218 3.51 16.82 -15.95
C SER A 218 3.96 17.25 -14.56
N ARG A 219 4.98 18.12 -14.46
CA ARG A 219 5.45 18.67 -13.18
C ARG A 219 4.37 19.50 -12.48
N PHE A 220 3.66 20.33 -13.25
CA PHE A 220 2.55 21.13 -12.72
C PHE A 220 1.41 20.25 -12.20
N SER A 221 0.98 19.26 -12.98
CA SER A 221 -0.07 18.31 -12.58
C SER A 221 0.34 17.53 -11.33
N SER A 222 1.59 17.06 -11.25
CA SER A 222 2.13 16.38 -10.08
C SER A 222 2.08 17.23 -8.81
N CYS A 223 2.47 18.51 -8.91
CA CYS A 223 2.40 19.43 -7.78
C CYS A 223 0.97 19.61 -7.29
N ILE A 224 0.00 19.79 -8.20
CA ILE A 224 -1.41 19.90 -7.83
C ILE A 224 -1.88 18.62 -7.14
N MET A 225 -1.59 17.45 -7.71
CA MET A 225 -1.95 16.16 -7.11
C MET A 225 -1.35 15.99 -5.72
N LEU A 226 -0.10 16.41 -5.50
CA LEU A 226 0.55 16.32 -4.19
C LEU A 226 -0.08 17.26 -3.16
N VAL A 227 -0.43 18.49 -3.56
CA VAL A 227 -1.14 19.45 -2.70
C VAL A 227 -2.54 18.96 -2.35
N THR A 228 -3.29 18.46 -3.33
CA THR A 228 -4.62 17.88 -3.11
C THR A 228 -4.54 16.67 -2.19
N TYR A 229 -3.53 15.82 -2.38
CA TYR A 229 -3.30 14.67 -1.53
C TYR A 229 -2.92 15.06 -0.10
N ALA A 230 -2.02 16.02 0.08
CA ALA A 230 -1.63 16.54 1.39
C ALA A 230 -2.83 17.18 2.12
N ALA A 231 -3.67 17.93 1.40
CA ALA A 231 -4.91 18.48 1.94
C ALA A 231 -5.91 17.38 2.33
N TYR A 232 -6.04 16.33 1.51
CA TYR A 232 -6.85 15.16 1.82
C TYR A 232 -6.35 14.43 3.07
N LEU A 233 -5.05 14.13 3.16
CA LEU A 233 -4.45 13.54 4.35
C LEU A 233 -4.68 14.43 5.57
N PHE A 234 -4.41 15.73 5.47
CA PHE A 234 -4.63 16.66 6.58
C PHE A 234 -6.08 16.62 7.08
N PHE A 235 -7.05 16.60 6.16
CA PHE A 235 -8.46 16.48 6.50
C PHE A 235 -8.80 15.13 7.15
N GLN A 236 -8.28 14.02 6.62
CA GLN A 236 -8.48 12.68 7.17
C GLN A 236 -7.93 12.57 8.61
N LEU A 237 -6.70 13.06 8.81
CA LEU A 237 -5.98 13.01 10.08
C LEU A 237 -6.61 13.91 11.15
N LYS A 238 -7.06 15.10 10.76
CA LYS A 238 -7.71 16.04 11.68
C LYS A 238 -9.12 15.62 12.06
N ASN A 239 -9.86 14.97 11.15
CA ASN A 239 -11.28 14.70 11.34
C ASN A 239 -11.60 13.31 11.94
N GLN A 240 -10.58 12.58 12.46
CA GLN A 240 -10.71 11.30 13.19
C GLN A 240 -11.75 10.33 12.57
N ARG A 241 -11.75 10.20 11.24
CA ARG A 241 -12.58 9.20 10.55
C ARG A 241 -11.69 8.04 10.16
N ASN A 242 -11.86 6.91 10.82
CA ASN A 242 -11.19 5.62 10.60
C ASN A 242 -11.44 5.09 9.17
N LEU A 243 -10.78 5.67 8.16
CA LEU A 243 -10.95 5.32 6.76
C LEU A 243 -9.62 5.46 6.01
N ASN A 244 -8.79 4.43 6.14
CA ASN A 244 -7.52 4.31 5.43
C ASN A 244 -7.77 4.00 3.95
N VAL A 245 -7.30 4.86 3.05
CA VAL A 245 -7.31 4.63 1.60
C VAL A 245 -5.93 5.00 1.07
N PRO A 246 -5.15 4.05 0.52
CA PRO A 246 -3.85 4.33 -0.05
C PRO A 246 -4.01 4.89 -1.48
N LEU A 247 -3.55 6.11 -1.71
CA LEU A 247 -3.44 6.76 -3.03
C LEU A 247 -2.15 7.59 -3.03
N ASN A 248 -0.96 7.01 -3.18
CA ASN A 248 0.27 7.77 -2.87
C ASN A 248 1.52 7.59 -3.75
N GLU A 249 1.48 6.82 -4.82
CA GLU A 249 2.73 6.44 -5.52
C GLU A 249 3.18 7.48 -6.57
N ILE A 250 2.22 8.09 -7.26
CA ILE A 250 2.47 8.73 -8.55
C ILE A 250 2.99 10.17 -8.43
N PRO A 251 2.36 11.08 -7.66
CA PRO A 251 2.83 12.46 -7.57
C PRO A 251 4.15 12.58 -6.78
N PHE A 252 4.41 11.68 -5.83
CA PHE A 252 5.64 11.68 -5.06
C PHE A 252 6.85 11.28 -5.93
N SER A 253 6.69 10.27 -6.78
CA SER A 253 7.75 9.79 -7.68
C SER A 253 8.23 10.86 -8.66
N VAL A 254 7.31 11.67 -9.21
CA VAL A 254 7.65 12.75 -10.16
C VAL A 254 8.39 13.90 -9.47
N VAL A 255 7.96 14.29 -8.26
CA VAL A 255 8.64 15.33 -7.46
C VAL A 255 10.04 14.88 -7.06
N LEU A 256 10.19 13.62 -6.66
CA LEU A 256 11.49 13.06 -6.31
C LEU A 256 12.42 12.96 -7.54
N GLY A 257 11.88 12.57 -8.70
CA GLY A 257 12.60 12.61 -9.98
C GLY A 257 13.11 14.01 -10.31
N TRP A 258 12.29 15.04 -10.09
CA TRP A 258 12.69 16.44 -10.28
C TRP A 258 13.82 16.86 -9.33
N ILE A 259 13.74 16.49 -8.04
CA ILE A 259 14.81 16.75 -7.05
C ILE A 259 16.12 16.03 -7.44
N MET A 260 16.02 14.85 -8.06
CA MET A 260 17.17 14.08 -8.54
C MET A 260 17.66 14.47 -9.95
N GLY A 261 17.10 15.52 -10.56
CA GLY A 261 17.46 15.94 -11.92
C GLY A 261 17.05 14.97 -13.02
N GLN A 262 16.16 14.02 -12.72
CA GLN A 262 15.62 13.05 -13.66
C GLN A 262 14.37 13.60 -14.36
N PRO A 263 14.23 13.41 -15.69
CA PRO A 263 13.03 13.80 -16.42
C PRO A 263 11.93 12.75 -16.23
N MET A 264 11.36 12.66 -15.01
CA MET A 264 10.14 11.88 -14.82
C MET A 264 8.92 12.71 -15.25
N ASP A 265 8.11 12.15 -16.13
CA ASP A 265 6.81 12.67 -16.54
C ASP A 265 5.70 11.62 -16.31
N LEU A 266 4.43 12.07 -16.31
CA LEU A 266 3.25 11.22 -16.07
C LEU A 266 2.68 10.60 -17.35
N ASN A 267 3.35 10.74 -18.49
CA ASN A 267 2.84 10.21 -19.75
C ASN A 267 3.24 8.73 -19.89
N PHE A 268 2.28 7.86 -19.66
CA PHE A 268 2.48 6.42 -19.68
C PHE A 268 2.60 5.79 -21.08
N GLN A 269 2.60 6.57 -22.18
CA GLN A 269 2.72 6.06 -23.56
C GLN A 269 1.77 4.89 -23.88
N LEU A 270 0.56 4.90 -23.30
CA LEU A 270 -0.42 3.80 -23.33
C LEU A 270 -0.82 3.38 -24.77
N PHE A 271 -0.74 4.31 -25.72
CA PHE A 271 -1.18 4.11 -27.10
C PHE A 271 -0.09 3.70 -28.10
N ARG A 272 1.20 3.69 -27.70
CA ARG A 272 2.31 3.34 -28.61
C ARG A 272 2.51 1.81 -28.75
N LEU A 273 1.85 1.01 -27.91
CA LEU A 273 1.82 -0.45 -28.05
C LEU A 273 0.99 -0.89 -29.26
N HIS A 274 0.04 -0.08 -29.71
CA HIS A 274 -0.75 -0.37 -30.92
C HIS A 274 0.03 -0.08 -32.21
N SER A 275 0.91 0.93 -32.23
CA SER A 275 1.70 1.26 -33.43
C SER A 275 2.89 0.33 -33.65
N SER A 276 3.48 -0.26 -32.61
CA SER A 276 4.57 -1.23 -32.77
C SER A 276 4.10 -2.61 -33.23
N LEU A 277 2.88 -3.03 -32.89
CA LEU A 277 2.25 -4.24 -33.41
C LEU A 277 1.78 -4.09 -34.87
N ASN A 278 1.33 -2.89 -35.26
CA ASN A 278 0.89 -2.62 -36.64
C ASN A 278 2.03 -2.40 -37.65
N VAL A 279 3.25 -2.15 -37.17
CA VAL A 279 4.47 -2.05 -38.01
C VAL A 279 5.17 -3.42 -38.11
N ALA A 280 5.15 -4.24 -37.06
CA ALA A 280 5.70 -5.60 -37.13
C ALA A 280 4.85 -6.55 -38.00
N GLY A 281 3.52 -6.35 -38.07
CA GLY A 281 2.63 -7.14 -38.93
C GLY A 281 2.59 -6.72 -40.41
N ARG A 282 3.27 -5.63 -40.78
CA ARG A 282 3.26 -5.10 -42.16
C ARG A 282 4.55 -5.41 -42.95
N ASN A 283 5.59 -5.89 -42.26
CA ASN A 283 6.89 -6.21 -42.87
C ASN A 283 7.10 -7.72 -43.13
N SER A 284 6.05 -8.53 -43.04
CA SER A 284 6.05 -9.98 -43.39
C SER A 284 5.17 -10.33 -44.59
N LEU A 285 4.66 -9.31 -45.30
CA LEU A 285 3.98 -9.46 -46.58
C LEU A 285 4.54 -8.40 -47.54
N PHE A 286 5.75 -8.64 -48.04
CA PHE A 286 6.24 -8.39 -49.40
C PHE A 286 7.67 -8.92 -49.50
#